data_AF-A0A821IM68-F1
#
_entry.id   AF-A0A821IM68-F1
#
_cell.length_a   1.000
_cell.length_b   1.000
_cell.length_c   1.000
_cell.angle_alpha   90.00
_cell.angle_beta   90.00
_cell.angle_gamma   90.00
#
_symmetry.space_group_name_H-M   'P 1'
#
loop_
_entity.id
_entity.type
_entity.pdbx_description
1 polymer ?
#
loop_
_entity_poly.entity_id
_entity_poly.type
_entity_poly.pdbx_seq_one_letter_code
_entity_poly.pdbx_strand_id
1 'polypeptide(L)'
;MEQTFRVDVTDILPKGKRSTSNGKAILSIKRRALPFVPTDCITTHKSQGQTLNKVVIDLKLPNETDDIAAVYVPLSRVKRLADLIILR
;
A
#
# COMPACT_ATOMS: atom_id res chain seq x y z
N MET A 1 4.20 -2.90 20.81
CA MET A 1 3.09 -3.72 20.26
C MET A 1 3.71 -4.81 19.38
N GLU A 2 3.25 -6.05 19.48
CA GLU A 2 3.82 -7.19 18.71
C GLU A 2 2.88 -7.54 17.56
N GLN A 3 3.39 -7.53 16.32
CA GLN A 3 2.64 -7.96 15.13
C GLN A 3 3.21 -9.28 14.63
N THR A 4 2.34 -10.26 14.38
CA THR A 4 2.70 -11.56 13.80
C THR A 4 2.26 -11.62 12.35
N PHE A 5 3.20 -11.82 11.45
CA PHE A 5 2.96 -12.04 10.02
C PHE A 5 3.09 -13.53 9.73
N ARG A 6 2.08 -14.11 9.08
CA ARG A 6 2.09 -15.49 8.60
C ARG A 6 2.10 -15.47 7.09
N VAL A 7 3.12 -16.06 6.48
CA VAL A 7 3.28 -16.10 5.03
C VAL A 7 3.47 -17.56 4.61
N ASP A 8 2.77 -17.97 3.56
CA ASP A 8 3.02 -19.27 2.95
C ASP A 8 4.35 -19.20 2.20
N VAL A 9 5.26 -20.12 2.47
CA VAL A 9 6.59 -20.14 1.85
C VAL A 9 6.47 -20.32 0.33
N THR A 10 5.39 -20.92 -0.17
CA THR A 10 5.15 -21.11 -1.61
C THR A 10 4.86 -19.80 -2.36
N ASP A 11 4.40 -18.76 -1.67
CA ASP A 11 4.18 -17.41 -2.22
C ASP A 11 5.50 -16.64 -2.40
N ILE A 12 6.52 -16.99 -1.62
CA ILE A 12 7.83 -16.33 -1.63
C ILE A 12 8.81 -17.03 -2.59
N LEU A 13 8.69 -18.35 -2.74
CA LEU A 13 9.62 -19.13 -3.54
C LEU A 13 9.40 -18.96 -5.05
N PRO A 14 10.47 -18.75 -5.84
CA PRO A 14 10.37 -18.75 -7.29
C PRO A 14 9.84 -20.09 -7.79
N LYS A 15 9.01 -20.06 -8.85
CA LYS A 15 8.21 -21.21 -9.33
C LYS A 15 9.02 -22.50 -9.54
N GLY A 16 10.32 -22.41 -9.86
CA GLY A 16 11.20 -23.56 -10.10
C GLY A 16 11.79 -24.26 -8.86
N LYS A 17 11.56 -23.74 -7.64
CA LYS A 17 12.06 -24.34 -6.37
C LYS A 17 10.95 -24.84 -5.44
N ARG A 18 9.74 -25.03 -5.97
CA ARG A 18 8.59 -25.51 -5.19
C ARG A 18 8.77 -26.99 -4.88
N SER A 19 8.96 -27.33 -3.60
CA SER A 19 8.95 -28.72 -3.11
C SER A 19 7.59 -29.36 -3.40
N THR A 20 7.60 -30.63 -3.85
CA THR A 20 6.41 -31.47 -4.06
C THR A 20 5.81 -32.03 -2.76
N SER A 21 6.38 -31.69 -1.60
CA SER A 21 5.86 -32.10 -0.30
C SER A 21 4.50 -31.46 -0.03
N ASN A 22 3.47 -32.26 0.18
CA ASN A 22 2.08 -31.87 0.51
C ASN A 22 1.90 -31.07 1.83
N GLY A 23 2.98 -30.75 2.54
CA GLY A 23 2.92 -29.98 3.78
C GLY A 23 2.98 -28.48 3.50
N LYS A 24 1.95 -27.73 3.94
CA LYS A 24 1.98 -26.26 3.95
C LYS A 24 3.09 -25.78 4.90
N ALA A 25 4.18 -25.26 4.35
CA ALA A 25 5.23 -24.62 5.13
C ALA A 25 4.82 -23.16 5.40
N ILE A 26 4.42 -22.86 6.64
CA ILE A 26 4.04 -21.51 7.06
C ILE A 26 5.23 -20.84 7.76
N LEU A 27 5.71 -19.73 7.21
CA LEU A 27 6.69 -18.86 7.85
C LEU A 27 5.96 -17.87 8.76
N SER A 28 6.26 -17.93 10.07
CA SER A 28 5.70 -17.01 11.07
C SER A 28 6.77 -16.03 11.53
N ILE A 29 6.64 -14.74 11.19
CA ILE A 29 7.56 -13.67 11.54
C ILE A 29 6.91 -12.77 12.58
N LYS A 30 7.61 -12.50 13.69
CA LYS A 30 7.18 -11.56 14.72
C LYS A 30 7.96 -10.27 14.62
N ARG A 31 7.27 -9.13 14.59
CA ARG A 31 7.87 -7.79 14.61
C ARG A 31 7.45 -7.06 15.89
N ARG A 32 8.43 -6.62 16.67
CA ARG A 32 8.21 -5.70 17.81
C ARG A 32 8.67 -4.32 17.40
N ALA A 33 7.71 -3.39 17.31
CA ALA A 33 7.97 -2.00 16.97
C ALA A 33 7.01 -1.08 17.76
N LEU A 34 7.32 0.22 17.75
CA LEU A 34 6.36 1.23 18.18
C LEU A 34 5.23 1.30 17.15
N PRO A 35 3.95 1.37 17.56
CA PRO A 35 2.80 1.38 16.66
C PRO A 35 2.57 2.78 16.06
N PHE A 36 3.62 3.45 15.61
CA PHE A 36 3.56 4.79 15.03
C PHE A 36 4.09 4.76 13.60
N VAL A 37 3.45 5.55 12.75
CA VAL A 37 3.89 5.82 11.37
C VAL A 37 3.80 7.32 11.14
N PRO A 38 4.73 7.94 10.39
CA PRO A 38 4.57 9.31 9.92
C PRO A 38 3.28 9.43 9.09
N THR A 39 2.54 10.53 9.26
CA THR A 39 1.22 10.72 8.64
C THR A 39 1.15 11.88 7.66
N ASP A 40 2.22 12.67 7.52
CA ASP A 40 2.23 13.86 6.65
C ASP A 40 2.16 13.50 5.16
N CYS A 41 2.67 12.33 4.79
CA CYS A 41 2.60 11.80 3.42
C CYS A 41 2.14 10.35 3.46
N ILE A 42 1.15 10.02 2.64
CA ILE A 42 0.61 8.67 2.52
C ILE A 42 0.51 8.28 1.05
N THR A 43 0.66 6.99 0.78
CA THR A 43 0.46 6.47 -0.58
C THR A 43 -1.01 6.51 -0.96
N THR A 44 -1.30 6.61 -2.25
CA THR A 44 -2.65 6.52 -2.81
C THR A 44 -3.43 5.35 -2.24
N HIS A 45 -2.82 4.16 -2.22
CA HIS A 45 -3.44 2.95 -1.68
C HIS A 45 -3.80 3.07 -0.18
N LYS A 46 -2.91 3.67 0.63
CA LYS A 46 -3.22 3.89 2.06
C LYS A 46 -4.32 4.92 2.29
N SER A 47 -4.45 5.90 1.39
CA SER A 47 -5.48 6.95 1.48
C SER A 47 -6.89 6.46 1.11
N GLN A 48 -7.01 5.29 0.49
CA GLN A 48 -8.29 4.78 0.01
C GLN A 48 -9.29 4.62 1.16
N GLY A 49 -10.51 5.13 0.95
CA GLY A 49 -11.58 5.12 1.96
C GLY A 49 -11.52 6.29 2.97
N GLN A 50 -10.45 7.10 2.96
CA GLN A 50 -10.35 8.26 3.83
C GLN A 50 -10.98 9.50 3.20
N THR A 51 -11.50 10.40 4.02
CA THR A 51 -11.86 11.77 3.61
C THR A 51 -10.87 12.74 4.26
N LEU A 52 -10.14 13.49 3.44
CA LEU A 52 -9.10 14.41 3.86
C LEU A 52 -9.58 15.85 3.74
N ASN A 53 -9.14 16.71 4.66
CA ASN A 53 -9.60 18.10 4.72
C ASN A 53 -8.96 18.95 3.61
N LYS A 54 -7.65 18.79 3.39
CA LYS A 54 -6.84 19.45 2.35
C LYS A 54 -5.72 18.51 1.93
N VAL A 55 -5.41 18.46 0.64
CA VAL A 55 -4.38 17.55 0.12
C VAL A 55 -3.54 18.21 -0.97
N VAL A 56 -2.27 17.83 -0.98
CA VAL A 56 -1.38 18.03 -2.13
C VAL A 56 -1.15 16.65 -2.73
N ILE A 57 -1.43 16.49 -4.02
CA ILE A 57 -1.29 15.22 -4.73
C ILE A 57 -0.18 15.36 -5.77
N ASP A 58 0.83 14.52 -5.67
CA ASP A 58 1.83 14.34 -6.72
C ASP A 58 1.34 13.28 -7.71
N LEU A 59 1.13 13.69 -8.96
CA LEU A 59 0.70 12.81 -10.06
C LEU A 59 1.86 12.39 -10.97
N LYS A 60 3.10 12.46 -10.49
CA LYS A 60 4.25 11.86 -11.18
C LYS A 60 4.21 10.33 -11.06
N LEU A 61 3.38 9.71 -11.89
CA LEU A 61 3.28 8.26 -12.00
C LEU A 61 4.52 7.71 -12.73
N PRO A 62 5.09 6.58 -12.29
CA PRO A 62 6.12 5.90 -13.08
C PRO A 62 5.54 5.57 -14.46
N ASN A 63 6.27 5.95 -15.50
CA ASN A 63 5.92 5.69 -16.90
C ASN A 63 5.56 4.21 -17.05
N GLU A 64 4.45 3.91 -17.73
CA GLU A 64 3.92 2.57 -18.09
C GLU A 64 2.76 2.01 -17.25
N THR A 65 2.25 2.72 -16.23
CA THR A 65 1.00 2.30 -15.56
C THR A 65 -0.09 3.37 -15.67
N ASP A 66 -0.86 3.31 -16.77
CA ASP A 66 -2.11 4.05 -16.97
C ASP A 66 -3.24 3.46 -16.10
N ASP A 67 -2.98 3.22 -14.82
CA ASP A 67 -4.03 2.83 -13.89
C ASP A 67 -4.84 4.08 -13.52
N ILE A 68 -6.02 4.20 -14.11
CA ILE A 68 -6.99 5.27 -13.82
C ILE A 68 -7.26 5.38 -12.32
N ALA A 69 -7.22 4.25 -11.58
CA ALA A 69 -7.41 4.26 -10.14
C ALA A 69 -6.28 5.01 -9.40
N ALA A 70 -5.05 4.97 -9.91
CA ALA A 70 -3.91 5.68 -9.33
C ALA A 70 -4.10 7.21 -9.36
N VAL A 71 -4.89 7.72 -10.31
CA VAL A 71 -5.23 9.15 -10.44
C VAL A 71 -6.56 9.47 -9.74
N TYR A 72 -7.59 8.64 -9.91
CA TYR A 72 -8.93 8.92 -9.37
C TYR A 72 -9.01 8.79 -7.84
N VAL A 73 -8.37 7.77 -7.25
CA VAL A 73 -8.40 7.56 -5.80
C VAL A 73 -7.86 8.76 -5.02
N PRO A 74 -6.68 9.33 -5.32
CA PRO A 74 -6.18 10.46 -4.54
C PRO A 74 -7.01 11.73 -4.79
N LEU A 75 -7.49 11.97 -6.02
CA LEU A 75 -8.33 13.14 -6.34
C LEU A 75 -9.67 13.13 -5.59
N SER A 76 -10.25 11.94 -5.37
CA SER A 76 -11.52 11.78 -4.66
C SER A 76 -11.42 11.85 -3.13
N ARG A 77 -10.25 12.15 -2.57
CA ARG A 77 -10.07 12.23 -1.10
C ARG A 77 -10.61 13.52 -0.48
N VAL A 78 -10.86 14.56 -1.26
CA VAL A 78 -11.40 15.85 -0.76
C VAL A 78 -12.82 16.11 -1.24
N LYS A 79 -13.56 16.96 -0.50
CA LYS A 79 -14.95 17.32 -0.84
C LYS A 79 -15.08 18.51 -1.79
N ARG A 80 -14.08 19.38 -1.86
CA ARG A 80 -14.11 20.62 -2.64
C ARG A 80 -12.81 20.79 -3.42
N LEU A 81 -12.91 21.34 -4.62
CA LEU A 81 -11.75 21.61 -5.47
C LEU A 81 -10.75 22.60 -4.81
N ALA A 82 -11.25 23.56 -4.03
CA ALA A 82 -10.40 24.54 -3.32
C ALA A 82 -9.47 23.92 -2.26
N ASP A 83 -9.72 22.67 -1.86
CA ASP A 83 -8.92 21.94 -0.87
C ASP A 83 -7.89 21.00 -1.53
N LEU A 84 -7.76 21.05 -2.87
CA LEU A 84 -6.89 20.20 -3.66
C LEU A 84 -5.80 21.01 -4.38
N ILE A 85 -4.55 20.58 -4.24
CA ILE A 85 -3.41 21.05 -5.05
C ILE A 85 -2.81 19.85 -5.78
N ILE A 86 -2.50 20.01 -7.07
CA ILE A 86 -1.92 18.95 -7.91
C ILE A 86 -0.50 19.36 -8.31
N LEU A 87 0.46 18.49 -8.08
CA LEU A 87 1.84 18.56 -8.58
C LEU A 87 1.99 17.58 -9.77
N ARG A 88 2.80 17.96 -10.76
CA ARG A 88 3.07 17.18 -11.99
C ARG A 88 4.56 17.17 -12.29
#